data_AF-A0A3D4QU15-F1
#
_entry.id   AF-A0A3D4QU15-F1
#
_cell.length_a   1.000
_cell.length_b   1.000
_cell.length_c   1.000
_cell.angle_alpha   90.00
_cell.angle_beta   90.00
_cell.angle_gamma   90.00
#
_symmetry.space_group_name_H-M   'P 1'
#
loop_
_entity.id
_entity.type
_entity.pdbx_description
1 polymer ?
#
loop_
_entity_poly.entity_id
_entity_poly.type
_entity_poly.pdbx_seq_one_letter_code
_entity_poly.pdbx_strand_id
1 'polypeptide(L)'
;MTDLLDEFEIDPGKLPELMVLGQVVADVLPKVAEELGLSSHTKVVVGAQDQRCASLGAGIDKGIFTVSLGTASSISAISDKPIIDKTMNVTCCGLDKENW
;
A
#
# COMPACT_ATOMS: atom_id res chain seq x y z
N MET A 1 11.75 2.65 18.58
CA MET A 1 11.48 2.22 17.19
C MET A 1 12.61 2.71 16.30
N THR A 2 13.82 2.34 16.69
CA THR A 2 15.11 2.65 16.03
C THR A 2 15.89 1.35 15.81
N ASP A 3 15.53 0.29 16.54
CA ASP A 3 16.26 -0.95 16.70
C ASP A 3 16.48 -1.76 15.41
N LEU A 4 15.59 -1.71 14.42
CA LEU A 4 15.74 -2.53 13.20
C LEU A 4 16.64 -1.87 12.15
N LEU A 5 16.49 -0.56 11.92
CA LEU A 5 17.32 0.15 10.94
C LEU A 5 18.75 0.27 11.44
N ASP A 6 18.93 0.50 12.74
CA ASP A 6 20.25 0.58 13.37
C ASP A 6 20.98 -0.77 13.30
N GLU A 7 20.30 -1.90 13.55
CA GLU A 7 20.88 -3.25 13.45
C GLU A 7 21.45 -3.55 12.05
N PHE A 8 20.80 -3.03 11.01
CA PHE A 8 21.25 -3.20 9.62
C PHE A 8 22.04 -2.01 9.08
N GLU A 9 22.39 -1.04 9.93
CA GLU A 9 23.12 0.18 9.57
C GLU A 9 22.46 0.94 8.38
N ILE A 10 21.13 0.93 8.33
CA ILE A 10 20.35 1.59 7.27
C ILE A 10 20.06 3.03 7.69
N ASP A 11 20.64 3.98 6.96
CA ASP A 11 20.31 5.40 7.07
C ASP A 11 18.83 5.65 6.75
N PRO A 12 18.01 6.13 7.71
CA PRO A 12 16.60 6.44 7.49
C PRO A 12 16.38 7.47 6.38
N GLY A 13 17.35 8.35 6.11
CA GLY A 13 17.29 9.34 5.03
C GLY A 13 17.28 8.74 3.62
N LYS A 14 17.57 7.44 3.48
CA LYS A 14 17.46 6.69 2.22
C LYS A 14 16.06 6.14 1.97
N LEU A 15 15.19 6.13 2.97
CA LEU A 15 13.80 5.67 2.85
C LEU A 15 12.90 6.82 2.40
N PRO A 16 11.87 6.56 1.59
CA PRO A 16 10.93 7.59 1.18
C PRO A 16 10.08 8.07 2.36
N GLU A 17 9.52 9.28 2.24
CA GLU A 17 8.45 9.72 3.12
C GLU A 17 7.26 8.76 3.03
N LEU A 18 6.72 8.36 4.18
CA LEU A 18 5.56 7.47 4.23
C LEU A 18 4.29 8.24 3.90
N MET A 19 3.57 7.76 2.90
CA MET A 19 2.28 8.31 2.49
C MET A 19 1.21 7.22 2.51
N VAL A 20 -0.05 7.64 2.64
CA VAL A 20 -1.18 6.72 2.71
C VAL A 20 -1.71 6.42 1.31
N LEU A 21 -2.20 5.20 1.10
CA LEU A 21 -2.91 4.83 -0.12
C LEU A 21 -3.96 5.89 -0.50
N GLY A 22 -4.01 6.26 -1.78
CA GLY A 22 -4.99 7.23 -2.28
C GLY A 22 -4.64 8.68 -1.99
N GLN A 23 -3.56 8.97 -1.25
CA GLN A 23 -3.07 10.32 -1.05
C GLN A 23 -2.50 10.88 -2.37
N VAL A 24 -2.87 12.12 -2.70
CA VAL A 24 -2.27 12.83 -3.84
C VAL A 24 -0.85 13.23 -3.48
N VAL A 25 0.11 12.81 -4.31
CA VAL A 25 1.53 13.15 -4.17
C VAL A 25 1.78 14.54 -4.74
N ALA A 26 1.38 14.73 -6.00
CA ALA A 26 1.58 15.96 -6.75
C ALA A 26 0.75 15.92 -8.04
N ASP A 27 0.88 16.96 -8.84
CA ASP A 27 0.47 16.95 -10.25
C ASP A 27 1.61 16.35 -11.07
N VAL A 28 1.28 15.71 -12.19
CA VAL A 28 2.27 15.17 -13.13
C VAL A 28 3.17 16.29 -13.63
N LEU A 29 4.47 16.02 -13.79
CA LEU A 29 5.41 17.01 -14.30
C LEU A 29 4.98 17.49 -15.70
N PRO A 30 5.06 18.80 -16.01
CA PRO A 30 4.57 19.34 -17.28
C PRO A 30 5.10 18.61 -18.52
N LYS A 31 6.41 18.29 -18.53
CA LYS A 31 7.05 17.55 -19.62
C LYS A 31 6.47 16.13 -19.80
N VAL A 32 6.18 15.45 -18.69
CA VAL A 32 5.58 14.10 -18.71
C VAL A 32 4.12 14.17 -19.14
N ALA A 33 3.40 15.22 -18.74
CA ALA A 33 2.03 15.47 -19.19
C ALA A 33 1.97 15.63 -20.71
N GLU A 34 2.84 16.45 -21.28
CA GLU A 34 2.96 16.67 -22.72
C GLU A 34 3.30 15.38 -23.47
N GLU A 35 4.31 14.64 -23.00
CA GLU A 35 4.73 13.37 -23.61
C GLU A 35 3.63 12.31 -23.62
N LEU A 36 2.82 12.24 -22.56
CA LEU A 36 1.74 11.26 -22.42
C LEU A 36 0.38 11.76 -22.94
N GLY A 37 0.28 13.01 -23.42
CA GLY A 37 -0.98 13.62 -23.85
C GLY A 37 -1.99 13.84 -22.71
N LEU A 38 -1.49 14.02 -21.48
CA LEU A 38 -2.29 14.24 -20.27
C LEU A 38 -2.40 15.74 -19.94
N SER A 39 -3.44 16.10 -19.18
CA SER A 39 -3.53 17.43 -18.58
C SER A 39 -2.37 17.65 -17.60
N SER A 40 -1.80 18.86 -17.56
CA SER A 40 -0.84 19.26 -16.53
C SER A 40 -1.43 19.27 -15.11
N HIS A 41 -2.75 19.18 -14.98
CA HIS A 41 -3.46 19.02 -13.70
C HIS A 41 -3.72 17.56 -13.31
N THR A 42 -3.24 16.59 -14.12
CA THR A 42 -3.38 15.15 -13.81
C THR A 42 -2.63 14.83 -12.53
N LYS A 43 -3.31 14.17 -11.58
CA LYS A 43 -2.74 13.86 -10.28
C LYS A 43 -1.93 12.57 -10.31
N VAL A 44 -0.80 12.58 -9.61
CA VAL A 44 -0.06 11.38 -9.21
C VAL A 44 -0.53 11.01 -7.80
N VAL A 45 -1.02 9.79 -7.62
CA VAL A 45 -1.62 9.30 -6.39
C VAL A 45 -0.83 8.11 -5.88
N VAL A 46 -0.63 8.04 -4.56
CA VAL A 46 0.02 6.90 -3.89
C VAL A 46 -0.78 5.63 -4.19
N GLY A 47 -0.14 4.70 -4.87
CA GLY A 47 -0.71 3.39 -5.16
C GLY A 47 -0.63 2.43 -3.95
N ALA A 48 -0.93 1.18 -4.20
CA ALA A 48 -0.78 0.08 -3.24
C ALA A 48 -0.05 -1.09 -3.89
N GLN A 49 0.28 -2.09 -3.06
CA GLN A 49 0.64 -3.42 -3.54
C GLN A 49 -0.48 -3.98 -4.45
N ASP A 50 -0.10 -4.71 -5.50
CA ASP A 50 -1.01 -5.32 -6.48
C ASP A 50 -2.20 -6.09 -5.86
N GLN A 51 -1.95 -6.97 -4.89
CA GLN A 51 -2.97 -7.75 -4.20
C GLN A 51 -3.94 -6.90 -3.39
N ARG A 52 -3.46 -5.77 -2.84
CA ARG A 52 -4.32 -4.80 -2.14
C ARG A 52 -5.21 -4.06 -3.12
N CYS A 53 -4.66 -3.61 -4.25
CA CYS A 53 -5.46 -3.03 -5.33
C CYS A 53 -6.53 -4.01 -5.84
N ALA A 54 -6.19 -5.29 -6.00
CA ALA A 54 -7.15 -6.33 -6.40
C ALA A 54 -8.26 -6.53 -5.36
N SER A 55 -7.90 -6.58 -4.08
CA SER A 55 -8.87 -6.73 -2.98
C SER A 55 -9.82 -5.53 -2.89
N LEU A 56 -9.30 -4.30 -3.04
CA LEU A 56 -10.10 -3.07 -3.11
C LEU A 56 -11.04 -3.07 -4.31
N GLY A 57 -10.54 -3.43 -5.50
CA GLY A 57 -11.37 -3.55 -6.70
C GLY A 57 -12.46 -4.62 -6.59
N ALA A 58 -12.25 -5.65 -5.76
CA ALA A 58 -13.22 -6.69 -5.46
C ALA A 58 -14.22 -6.31 -4.35
N GLY A 59 -14.09 -5.12 -3.73
CA GLY A 59 -15.01 -4.63 -2.71
C GLY A 59 -14.73 -5.13 -1.30
N ILE A 60 -13.45 -5.34 -0.94
CA ILE A 60 -13.07 -5.58 0.46
C ILE A 60 -13.55 -4.45 1.37
N ASP A 61 -14.02 -4.80 2.56
CA ASP A 61 -14.44 -3.88 3.62
C ASP A 61 -14.35 -4.60 4.99
N LYS A 62 -14.60 -3.90 6.10
CA LYS A 62 -14.66 -4.48 7.44
C LYS A 62 -15.69 -5.61 7.51
N GLY A 63 -15.24 -6.79 7.92
CA GLY A 63 -16.06 -8.00 7.96
C GLY A 63 -16.27 -8.68 6.60
N ILE A 64 -15.72 -8.14 5.51
CA ILE A 64 -15.71 -8.75 4.18
C ILE A 64 -14.31 -9.31 3.92
N PHE A 65 -14.27 -10.58 3.51
CA PHE A 65 -13.04 -11.25 3.07
C PHE A 65 -13.05 -11.32 1.55
N THR A 66 -11.92 -10.99 0.93
CA THR A 66 -11.72 -11.24 -0.51
C THR A 66 -10.83 -12.44 -0.70
N VAL A 67 -11.22 -13.32 -1.62
CA VAL A 67 -10.45 -14.51 -1.97
C VAL A 67 -10.19 -14.50 -3.47
N SER A 68 -8.93 -14.46 -3.86
CA SER A 68 -8.49 -14.64 -5.23
C SER A 68 -7.92 -16.04 -5.41
N LEU A 69 -8.52 -16.82 -6.30
CA LEU A 69 -8.13 -18.21 -6.58
C LEU A 69 -7.54 -18.31 -7.99
N GLY A 70 -6.25 -18.61 -8.05
CA GLY A 70 -5.55 -18.92 -9.30
C GLY A 70 -4.47 -19.98 -9.05
N THR A 71 -3.33 -19.87 -9.74
CA THR A 71 -2.15 -20.72 -9.48
C THR A 71 -1.72 -20.65 -8.01
N ALA A 72 -1.84 -19.47 -7.41
CA ALA A 72 -1.78 -19.28 -5.96
C ALA A 72 -3.14 -18.76 -5.46
N SER A 73 -3.40 -18.99 -4.18
CA SER A 73 -4.56 -18.42 -3.50
C SER A 73 -4.12 -17.24 -2.64
N SER A 74 -4.88 -16.16 -2.68
CA SER A 74 -4.68 -14.97 -1.86
C SER A 74 -5.97 -14.68 -1.10
N ILE A 75 -5.87 -14.54 0.21
CA ILE A 75 -6.99 -14.22 1.11
C ILE A 75 -6.62 -12.93 1.84
N SER A 76 -7.50 -11.95 1.76
CA SER A 76 -7.31 -10.64 2.40
C SER A 76 -8.51 -10.31 3.28
N ALA A 77 -8.23 -9.63 4.40
CA ALA A 77 -9.21 -9.07 5.32
C ALA A 77 -8.66 -7.76 5.88
N ILE A 78 -9.56 -6.88 6.32
CA ILE A 78 -9.18 -5.63 7.00
C ILE A 78 -9.29 -5.82 8.51
N SER A 79 -8.27 -5.39 9.25
CA SER A 79 -8.28 -5.26 10.70
C SER A 79 -8.22 -3.80 11.14
N ASP A 80 -8.82 -3.51 12.30
CA ASP A 80 -8.78 -2.22 12.99
C ASP A 80 -7.55 -2.05 13.90
N LYS A 81 -6.66 -3.03 13.92
CA LYS A 81 -5.41 -3.01 14.68
C LYS A 81 -4.37 -3.95 14.05
N PRO A 82 -3.07 -3.74 14.28
CA PRO A 82 -2.05 -4.66 13.80
C PRO A 82 -2.19 -6.02 14.50
N ILE A 83 -2.15 -7.09 13.72
CA ILE A 83 -2.21 -8.47 14.22
C ILE A 83 -0.90 -9.17 13.87
N ILE A 84 -0.19 -9.67 14.87
CA ILE A 84 1.01 -10.48 14.66
C ILE A 84 0.62 -11.95 14.78
N ASP A 85 0.70 -12.69 13.67
CA ASP A 85 0.54 -14.14 13.68
C ASP A 85 1.79 -14.81 14.25
N LYS A 86 1.65 -15.47 15.41
CA LYS A 86 2.73 -16.20 16.09
C LYS A 86 3.33 -17.32 15.24
N THR A 87 2.56 -17.83 14.29
CA THR A 87 3.00 -18.90 13.38
C THR A 87 3.54 -18.38 12.06
N MET A 88 3.50 -17.06 11.83
CA MET A 88 3.98 -16.37 10.62
C MET A 88 3.35 -16.87 9.30
N ASN A 89 2.13 -17.40 9.36
CA ASN A 89 1.36 -17.82 8.18
C ASN A 89 0.60 -16.67 7.52
N VAL A 90 0.23 -15.64 8.30
CA VAL A 90 -0.52 -14.48 7.83
C VAL A 90 0.26 -13.20 8.08
N THR A 91 0.52 -12.45 7.01
CA THR A 91 1.14 -11.12 7.09
C THR A 91 0.08 -10.07 7.38
N CYS A 92 0.40 -9.12 8.27
CA CYS A 92 -0.42 -7.95 8.56
C CYS A 92 0.41 -6.68 8.32
N CYS A 93 -0.08 -5.81 7.44
CA CYS A 93 0.60 -4.59 7.01
C CYS A 93 -0.39 -3.44 7.08
N GLY A 94 0.05 -2.20 7.35
CA GLY A 94 -0.86 -1.05 7.33
C GLY A 94 -1.49 -0.85 5.95
N LEU A 95 -2.82 -0.66 5.93
CA LEU A 95 -3.60 -0.29 4.76
C LEU A 95 -3.74 1.25 4.69
N ASP A 96 -4.13 1.86 5.80
CA ASP A 96 -4.20 3.32 5.99
C ASP A 96 -3.84 3.71 7.44
N LYS A 97 -4.24 4.91 7.89
CA LYS A 97 -3.91 5.40 9.24
C LYS A 97 -4.62 4.64 10.37
N GLU A 98 -5.74 3.99 10.08
CA GLU A 98 -6.63 3.37 11.05
C GLU A 98 -6.88 1.88 10.77
N ASN A 99 -6.38 1.37 9.64
CA ASN A 99 -6.66 0.00 9.18
C ASN A 99 -5.39 -0.71 8.71
N TRP A 100 -5.39 -2.03 8.84
CA TRP A 100 -4.33 -2.97 8.44
C TRP A 100 -4.90 -4.05 7.52
#